data_AF-A0A2N1VH65-F1
#
_entry.id   AF-A0A2N1VH65-F1
#
_cell.length_a   1.000
_cell.length_b   1.000
_cell.length_c   1.000
_cell.angle_alpha   90.00
_cell.angle_beta   90.00
_cell.angle_gamma   90.00
#
_symmetry.space_group_name_H-M   'P 1'
#
loop_
_entity.id
_entity.type
_entity.pdbx_description
1 polymer ?
#
loop_
_entity_poly.entity_id
_entity_poly.type
_entity_poly.pdbx_seq_one_letter_code
_entity_poly.pdbx_strand_id
1 'polypeptide(L)'
;SFWNWNIFGGAVFGITKFILIPFMFVGALILFISTLAEVNRVPFDIPEAESELVAGYFTEYCGMKWGMFMLAEYGNMFAVSAIIVILFFGGYQSPFGYFGNTIGASWLVPFEQGFWFISKGLVIVFVQMWLRWTLPRLRVDQLMTVCWKYLIPYAFLNLIIIGIISIL
;
A
#
# COMPACT_ATOMS: atom_id res chain seq x y z
N SER A 1 12.98 10.79 -12.28
CA SER A 1 12.38 10.37 -13.56
C SER A 1 11.24 9.42 -13.27
N PHE A 2 10.00 9.79 -13.60
CA PHE A 2 8.78 8.97 -13.47
C PHE A 2 8.95 7.49 -13.89
N TRP A 3 9.81 7.26 -14.88
CA TRP A 3 10.14 5.96 -15.45
C TRP A 3 10.93 5.01 -14.55
N ASN A 4 11.45 5.43 -13.39
CA ASN A 4 12.26 4.57 -12.51
C ASN A 4 11.45 3.93 -11.38
N TRP A 5 10.14 4.13 -11.34
CA TRP A 5 9.31 3.48 -10.33
C TRP A 5 9.23 1.99 -10.60
N ASN A 6 9.24 1.20 -9.52
CA ASN A 6 9.21 -0.27 -9.63
C ASN A 6 7.91 -0.76 -10.29
N ILE A 7 6.79 -0.05 -10.12
CA ILE A 7 5.56 -0.29 -10.91
C ILE A 7 5.80 -0.26 -12.42
N PHE A 8 6.75 0.54 -12.90
CA PHE A 8 7.09 0.67 -14.32
C PHE A 8 8.33 -0.12 -14.73
N GLY A 9 8.73 -1.15 -13.96
CA GLY A 9 9.89 -1.99 -14.26
C GLY A 9 11.23 -1.44 -13.76
N GLY A 10 11.21 -0.42 -12.90
CA GLY A 10 12.40 0.12 -12.23
C GLY A 10 13.35 0.89 -13.16
N ALA A 11 14.60 1.03 -12.73
CA ALA A 11 15.65 1.76 -13.47
C ALA A 11 16.24 0.99 -14.68
N VAL A 12 15.73 -0.20 -14.97
CA VAL A 12 16.20 -1.03 -16.09
C VAL A 12 15.70 -0.43 -17.41
N PHE A 13 16.60 -0.31 -18.38
CA PHE A 13 16.31 0.15 -19.73
C PHE A 13 16.24 -1.06 -20.69
N GLY A 14 15.20 -1.14 -21.52
CA GLY A 14 15.07 -2.17 -22.57
C GLY A 14 13.71 -2.86 -22.63
N ILE A 15 13.62 -3.94 -23.41
CA ILE A 15 12.42 -4.79 -23.58
C ILE A 15 12.07 -5.49 -22.25
N THR A 16 13.07 -5.79 -21.42
CA THR A 16 12.92 -6.34 -20.07
C THR A 16 12.04 -5.47 -19.16
N LYS A 17 12.10 -4.15 -19.31
CA LYS A 17 11.23 -3.20 -18.61
C LYS A 17 9.75 -3.48 -18.91
N PHE A 18 9.41 -3.63 -20.19
CA PHE A 18 8.03 -3.87 -20.61
C PHE A 18 7.48 -5.22 -20.15
N ILE A 19 8.36 -6.23 -20.07
CA ILE A 19 7.98 -7.56 -19.56
C ILE A 19 7.77 -7.52 -18.03
N LEU A 20 8.53 -6.71 -17.30
CA LEU A 20 8.43 -6.60 -15.83
C LEU A 20 7.20 -5.81 -15.35
N ILE A 21 6.69 -4.85 -16.14
CA ILE A 21 5.52 -4.01 -15.79
C ILE A 21 4.30 -4.84 -15.31
N PRO A 22 3.80 -5.84 -16.05
CA PRO A 22 2.62 -6.60 -15.62
C PRO A 22 2.87 -7.38 -14.32
N PHE A 23 4.06 -7.96 -14.13
CA PHE A 23 4.39 -8.76 -12.95
C PHE A 23 4.61 -7.89 -11.71
N MET A 24 5.26 -6.74 -11.85
CA MET A 24 5.42 -5.75 -10.78
C MET A 24 4.05 -5.16 -10.39
N PHE A 25 3.16 -4.92 -11.34
CA PHE A 25 1.79 -4.48 -11.06
C PHE A 25 0.97 -5.53 -10.31
N VAL A 26 1.06 -6.82 -10.71
CA VAL A 26 0.44 -7.92 -9.97
C VAL A 26 1.01 -8.03 -8.56
N GLY A 27 2.32 -7.85 -8.39
CA GLY A 27 2.96 -7.81 -7.07
C GLY A 27 2.47 -6.66 -6.20
N ALA A 28 2.30 -5.47 -6.79
CA ALA A 28 1.74 -4.30 -6.12
C ALA A 28 0.29 -4.54 -5.69
N LEU A 29 -0.52 -5.19 -6.53
CA LEU A 29 -1.90 -5.54 -6.19
C LEU A 29 -1.98 -6.58 -5.07
N ILE A 30 -1.15 -7.62 -5.12
CA ILE A 30 -1.06 -8.63 -4.06
C ILE A 30 -0.68 -7.96 -2.73
N LEU A 31 0.35 -7.11 -2.74
CA LEU A 31 0.78 -6.40 -1.55
C LEU A 31 -0.33 -5.44 -1.07
N PHE A 32 -0.99 -4.70 -1.97
CA PHE A 32 -2.11 -3.84 -1.63
C PHE A 32 -3.28 -4.60 -0.98
N ILE A 33 -3.66 -5.76 -1.50
CA ILE A 33 -4.72 -6.59 -0.90
C ILE A 33 -4.28 -7.14 0.46
N SER A 34 -3.03 -7.58 0.61
CA SER A 34 -2.47 -8.04 1.88
C SER A 34 -2.49 -6.93 2.93
N THR A 35 -2.12 -5.72 2.54
CA THR A 35 -2.13 -4.56 3.43
C THR A 35 -3.53 -4.13 3.86
N LEU A 36 -4.53 -4.29 2.99
CA LEU A 36 -5.92 -4.07 3.35
C LEU A 36 -6.40 -5.07 4.39
N ALA A 37 -5.97 -6.33 4.30
CA ALA A 37 -6.28 -7.36 5.27
C ALA A 37 -5.60 -7.10 6.63
N GLU A 38 -4.35 -6.65 6.64
CA GLU A 38 -3.60 -6.35 7.88
C GLU A 38 -4.21 -5.19 8.68
N VAL A 39 -4.69 -4.15 8.00
CA VAL A 39 -5.31 -2.99 8.65
C VAL A 39 -6.71 -3.31 9.18
N ASN A 40 -7.24 -4.52 8.91
CA ASN A 40 -8.55 -5.00 9.38
C ASN A 40 -9.66 -3.97 9.18
N ARG A 41 -9.63 -3.21 8.08
CA ARG A 41 -10.63 -2.19 7.75
C ARG A 41 -11.63 -2.71 6.74
N VAL A 42 -12.85 -2.18 6.80
CA VAL A 42 -13.98 -2.57 5.92
C VAL A 42 -13.48 -2.50 4.47
N PRO A 43 -13.45 -3.62 3.71
CA PRO A 43 -14.28 -4.83 3.74
C PRO A 43 -13.76 -6.04 4.55
N PHE A 44 -12.59 -5.95 5.17
CA PHE A 44 -11.92 -7.01 5.94
C PHE A 44 -11.96 -6.77 7.46
N ASP A 45 -12.99 -6.07 7.92
CA ASP A 45 -13.20 -5.67 9.31
C ASP A 45 -13.93 -6.75 10.11
N ILE A 46 -13.21 -7.82 10.34
CA ILE A 46 -13.67 -9.03 11.03
C ILE A 46 -13.53 -8.91 12.56
N PRO A 47 -12.40 -8.47 13.14
CA PRO A 47 -12.24 -8.45 14.60
C PRO A 47 -13.13 -7.42 15.31
N GLU A 48 -13.69 -6.44 14.60
CA GLU A 48 -14.67 -5.48 15.15
C GLU A 48 -16.12 -6.04 15.09
N ALA A 49 -16.37 -7.09 14.30
CA ALA A 49 -17.71 -7.61 14.02
C ALA A 49 -18.02 -8.99 14.64
N GLU A 50 -17.01 -9.74 15.10
CA GLU A 50 -17.21 -10.98 15.87
C GLU A 50 -17.42 -10.74 17.38
N SER A 51 -17.65 -9.49 17.80
CA SER A 51 -18.23 -9.20 19.11
C SER A 51 -19.74 -9.45 19.06
N GLU A 52 -20.16 -10.68 19.28
CA GLU A 52 -21.59 -11.01 19.36
C GLU A 52 -22.33 -10.39 20.58
N LEU A 53 -21.67 -9.64 21.50
CA LEU A 53 -22.30 -9.12 22.73
C LEU A 53 -21.75 -7.76 23.23
N VAL A 54 -22.18 -6.62 22.64
CA VAL A 54 -21.82 -5.23 23.05
C VAL A 54 -20.45 -4.79 22.53
N ALA A 55 -20.40 -3.58 21.95
CA ALA A 55 -19.26 -3.06 21.20
C ALA A 55 -17.95 -3.05 22.02
N GLY A 56 -17.12 -4.08 21.86
CA GLY A 56 -16.02 -4.47 22.77
C GLY A 56 -15.20 -3.32 23.35
N TYR A 57 -14.07 -2.99 22.73
CA TYR A 57 -13.19 -1.92 23.23
C TYR A 57 -13.81 -0.52 23.13
N PHE A 58 -14.84 -0.34 22.30
CA PHE A 58 -15.58 0.93 22.19
C PHE A 58 -16.44 1.26 23.40
N THR A 59 -16.92 0.25 24.13
CA THR A 59 -17.78 0.44 25.32
C THR A 59 -16.98 0.41 26.61
N GLU A 60 -15.82 -0.24 26.61
CA GLU A 60 -14.95 -0.38 27.77
C GLU A 60 -14.00 0.80 27.98
N TYR A 61 -13.59 1.50 26.91
CA TYR A 61 -12.59 2.55 26.97
C TYR A 61 -13.17 3.96 26.79
N CYS A 62 -12.95 4.83 27.78
CA CYS A 62 -13.38 6.22 27.75
C CYS A 62 -12.35 7.14 27.05
N GLY A 63 -12.85 8.12 26.30
CA GLY A 63 -12.16 9.34 25.84
C GLY A 63 -10.73 9.15 25.32
N MET A 64 -9.74 9.35 26.20
CA MET A 64 -8.31 9.30 25.83
C MET A 64 -7.87 7.94 25.32
N LYS A 65 -8.30 6.84 25.96
CA LYS A 65 -7.90 5.48 25.55
C LYS A 65 -8.50 5.12 24.20
N TRP A 66 -9.77 5.47 23.97
CA TRP A 66 -10.41 5.36 22.67
C TRP A 66 -9.68 6.17 21.60
N GLY A 67 -9.31 7.41 21.91
CA GLY A 67 -8.53 8.27 21.01
C GLY A 67 -7.18 7.67 20.63
N MET A 68 -6.49 7.02 21.57
CA MET A 68 -5.21 6.33 21.29
C MET A 68 -5.40 5.11 20.38
N PHE A 69 -6.47 4.33 20.56
CA PHE A 69 -6.78 3.20 19.66
C PHE A 69 -7.07 3.68 18.24
N MET A 70 -7.90 4.72 18.10
CA MET A 70 -8.18 5.32 16.79
C MET A 70 -6.94 5.89 16.13
N LEU A 71 -6.13 6.63 16.87
CA LEU A 71 -4.88 7.20 16.36
C LEU A 71 -3.91 6.11 15.92
N ALA A 72 -3.79 5.01 16.68
CA ALA A 72 -2.94 3.88 16.31
C ALA A 72 -3.43 3.20 15.03
N GLU A 73 -4.74 3.03 14.85
CA GLU A 73 -5.31 2.40 13.66
C GLU A 73 -5.13 3.27 12.41
N TYR A 74 -5.40 4.58 12.50
CA TYR A 74 -5.13 5.52 11.40
C TYR A 74 -3.62 5.68 11.15
N GLY A 75 -2.79 5.61 12.19
CA GLY A 75 -1.34 5.58 12.08
C GLY A 75 -0.85 4.35 11.32
N ASN A 76 -1.42 3.18 11.61
CA ASN A 76 -1.10 1.94 10.91
C ASN A 76 -1.51 2.01 9.44
N MET A 77 -2.70 2.55 9.14
CA MET A 77 -3.16 2.78 7.77
C MET A 77 -2.17 3.62 6.96
N PHE A 78 -1.63 4.69 7.56
CA PHE A 78 -0.62 5.53 6.93
C PHE A 78 0.73 4.80 6.79
N ALA A 79 1.17 4.07 7.82
CA ALA A 79 2.43 3.32 7.80
C ALA A 79 2.45 2.26 6.70
N VAL A 80 1.36 1.52 6.56
CA VAL A 80 1.23 0.48 5.55
C VAL A 80 1.14 1.08 4.14
N SER A 81 0.44 2.20 3.98
CA SER A 81 0.43 2.97 2.72
C SER A 81 1.82 3.49 2.36
N ALA A 82 2.59 3.92 3.35
CA ALA A 82 3.97 4.37 3.16
C ALA A 82 4.87 3.23 2.63
N ILE A 83 4.73 2.00 3.12
CA ILE A 83 5.48 0.84 2.62
C ILE A 83 5.21 0.61 1.13
N ILE A 84 3.95 0.66 0.70
CA ILE A 84 3.58 0.54 -0.72
C ILE A 84 4.24 1.64 -1.57
N VAL A 85 4.23 2.88 -1.08
CA VAL A 85 4.80 4.02 -1.79
C VAL A 85 6.31 3.88 -1.96
N ILE A 86 7.02 3.41 -0.92
CA ILE A 86 8.46 3.16 -0.98
C ILE A 86 8.77 2.05 -1.98
N LEU A 87 8.09 0.92 -1.87
CA LEU A 87 8.39 -0.28 -2.66
C LEU A 87 8.02 -0.13 -4.14
N PHE A 88 6.87 0.48 -4.44
CA PHE A 88 6.29 0.44 -5.79
C PHE A 88 6.28 1.79 -6.50
N PHE A 89 6.00 2.87 -5.77
CA PHE A 89 5.85 4.22 -6.34
C PHE A 89 7.13 5.08 -6.25
N GLY A 90 8.28 4.47 -5.96
CA GLY A 90 9.59 5.13 -5.95
C GLY A 90 9.76 6.14 -4.81
N GLY A 91 9.00 6.01 -3.72
CA GLY A 91 9.15 6.81 -2.50
C GLY A 91 9.14 8.31 -2.75
N TYR A 92 10.29 8.93 -2.48
CA TYR A 92 10.57 10.36 -2.57
C TYR A 92 10.81 10.88 -4.00
N GLN A 93 10.84 10.01 -5.02
CA GLN A 93 11.12 10.46 -6.39
C GLN A 93 9.95 11.25 -6.99
N SER A 94 10.23 12.49 -7.40
CA SER A 94 9.33 13.33 -8.19
C SER A 94 9.16 12.77 -9.62
N PRO A 95 7.91 12.68 -10.13
CA PRO A 95 7.64 12.36 -11.54
C PRO A 95 8.27 13.36 -12.51
N PHE A 96 8.26 14.64 -12.16
CA PHE A 96 8.54 15.77 -13.05
C PHE A 96 9.95 16.37 -12.89
N GLY A 97 10.83 15.75 -12.09
CA GLY A 97 12.13 16.30 -11.73
C GLY A 97 12.06 17.14 -10.45
N TYR A 98 13.23 17.51 -9.89
CA TYR A 98 13.31 18.37 -8.72
C TYR A 98 13.34 19.83 -9.17
N PHE A 99 12.27 20.57 -8.92
CA PHE A 99 12.17 21.97 -9.32
C PHE A 99 13.20 22.82 -8.57
N GLY A 100 13.56 22.43 -7.34
CA GLY A 100 14.67 23.01 -6.59
C GLY A 100 16.02 23.01 -7.33
N ASN A 101 16.29 22.02 -8.20
CA ASN A 101 17.53 21.98 -8.98
C ASN A 101 17.47 22.90 -10.22
N THR A 102 16.28 23.13 -10.78
CA THR A 102 16.07 24.07 -11.91
C THR A 102 16.09 25.53 -11.49
N ILE A 103 15.77 25.84 -10.22
CA ILE A 103 15.73 27.19 -9.66
C ILE A 103 17.04 27.53 -8.91
N GLY A 104 17.95 26.56 -8.73
CA GLY A 104 19.22 26.75 -8.00
C GLY A 104 19.06 26.80 -6.47
N ALA A 105 17.88 26.45 -5.95
CA ALA A 105 17.56 26.45 -4.53
C ALA A 105 17.61 25.02 -3.97
N SER A 106 18.82 24.56 -3.67
CA SER A 106 19.10 23.20 -3.17
C SER A 106 18.35 22.85 -1.88
N TRP A 107 17.95 23.86 -1.08
CA TRP A 107 17.23 23.67 0.17
C TRP A 107 15.78 23.21 -0.04
N LEU A 108 15.16 23.47 -1.20
CA LEU A 108 13.76 23.11 -1.46
C LEU A 108 13.60 21.63 -1.83
N VAL A 109 14.68 20.97 -2.26
CA VAL A 109 14.66 19.57 -2.73
C VAL A 109 14.13 18.59 -1.66
N PRO A 110 14.55 18.65 -0.38
CA PRO A 110 14.03 17.77 0.67
C PRO A 110 12.55 18.03 0.99
N PHE A 111 12.09 19.28 0.92
CA PHE A 111 10.69 19.62 1.15
C PHE A 111 9.79 19.08 0.03
N GLU A 112 10.23 19.20 -1.24
CA GLU A 112 9.54 18.60 -2.38
C GLU A 112 9.48 17.07 -2.26
N GLN A 113 10.58 16.43 -1.84
CA GLN A 113 10.64 14.99 -1.62
C GLN A 113 9.66 14.52 -0.54
N GLY A 114 9.62 15.22 0.60
CA GLY A 114 8.67 14.95 1.68
C GLY A 114 7.22 15.15 1.24
N PHE A 115 6.93 16.22 0.49
CA PHE A 115 5.60 16.48 -0.05
C PHE A 115 5.14 15.38 -1.00
N TRP A 116 5.99 14.93 -1.93
CA TRP A 116 5.64 13.84 -2.85
C TRP A 116 5.43 12.52 -2.13
N PHE A 117 6.23 12.22 -1.11
CA PHE A 117 6.06 11.03 -0.30
C PHE A 117 4.71 11.01 0.43
N ILE A 118 4.40 12.09 1.15
CA ILE A 118 3.15 12.23 1.91
C ILE A 118 1.96 12.24 0.95
N SER A 119 2.05 12.98 -0.15
CA SER A 119 0.98 13.05 -1.17
C SER A 119 0.67 11.68 -1.76
N LYS A 120 1.68 10.91 -2.17
CA LYS A 120 1.46 9.53 -2.66
C LYS A 120 0.88 8.62 -1.58
N GLY A 121 1.36 8.74 -0.34
CA GLY A 121 0.80 8.00 0.81
C GLY A 121 -0.68 8.31 1.02
N LEU A 122 -1.05 9.59 0.99
CA LEU A 122 -2.44 10.03 1.07
C LEU A 122 -3.30 9.55 -0.08
N VAL A 123 -2.77 9.45 -1.30
CA VAL A 123 -3.48 8.85 -2.45
C VAL A 123 -3.77 7.38 -2.19
N ILE A 124 -2.82 6.60 -1.66
CA ILE A 124 -3.08 5.19 -1.32
C ILE A 124 -4.13 5.09 -0.20
N VAL A 125 -4.02 5.91 0.86
CA VAL A 125 -5.05 5.98 1.91
C VAL A 125 -6.42 6.35 1.32
N PHE A 126 -6.47 7.28 0.38
CA PHE A 126 -7.70 7.65 -0.31
C PHE A 126 -8.28 6.47 -1.10
N VAL A 127 -7.44 5.67 -1.77
CA VAL A 127 -7.90 4.44 -2.45
C VAL A 127 -8.43 3.41 -1.44
N GLN A 128 -7.79 3.24 -0.28
CA GLN A 128 -8.30 2.35 0.77
C GLN A 128 -9.67 2.83 1.29
N MET A 129 -9.85 4.14 1.50
CA MET A 129 -11.12 4.74 1.91
C MET A 129 -12.20 4.64 0.83
N TRP A 130 -11.83 4.75 -0.43
CA TRP A 130 -12.76 4.54 -1.54
C TRP A 130 -13.21 3.08 -1.64
N LEU A 131 -12.29 2.13 -1.45
CA LEU A 131 -12.58 0.70 -1.47
C LEU A 131 -13.58 0.30 -0.38
N ARG A 132 -13.52 0.95 0.78
CA ARG A 132 -14.51 0.82 1.87
C ARG A 132 -15.94 1.15 1.43
N TRP A 133 -16.14 2.11 0.54
CA TRP A 133 -17.48 2.48 0.07
C TRP A 133 -17.97 1.66 -1.12
N THR A 134 -17.09 0.92 -1.79
CA THR A 134 -17.42 0.19 -3.03
C THR A 134 -17.62 -1.30 -2.83
N LEU A 135 -16.90 -1.93 -1.89
CA LEU A 135 -16.96 -3.37 -1.70
C LEU A 135 -17.89 -3.77 -0.54
N PRO A 136 -18.75 -4.79 -0.73
CA PRO A 136 -19.50 -5.39 0.36
C PRO A 136 -18.56 -6.12 1.32
N ARG A 137 -18.98 -6.24 2.57
CA ARG A 137 -18.23 -6.97 3.61
C ARG A 137 -18.05 -8.44 3.23
N LEU A 138 -16.85 -8.98 3.44
CA LEU A 138 -16.53 -10.38 3.18
C LEU A 138 -16.52 -11.20 4.47
N ARG A 139 -16.96 -12.46 4.39
CA ARG A 139 -16.91 -13.39 5.55
C ARG A 139 -15.47 -13.84 5.80
N VAL A 140 -15.14 -14.13 7.07
CA VAL A 140 -13.84 -14.66 7.53
C VAL A 140 -13.38 -15.86 6.71
N ASP A 141 -14.27 -16.83 6.47
CA ASP A 141 -13.95 -18.03 5.69
C ASP A 141 -13.50 -17.69 4.26
N GLN A 142 -14.13 -16.68 3.66
CA GLN A 142 -13.82 -16.23 2.31
C GLN A 142 -12.50 -15.45 2.28
N LEU A 143 -12.26 -14.58 3.28
CA LEU A 143 -10.98 -13.90 3.44
C LEU A 143 -9.85 -14.91 3.57
N MET A 144 -9.96 -15.85 4.51
CA MET A 144 -8.91 -16.83 4.78
C MET A 144 -8.65 -17.70 3.56
N THR A 145 -9.69 -18.06 2.81
CA THR A 145 -9.53 -18.75 1.53
C THR A 145 -8.79 -17.89 0.51
N VAL A 146 -9.06 -16.58 0.43
CA VAL A 146 -8.35 -15.69 -0.51
C VAL A 146 -6.88 -15.51 -0.14
N CYS A 147 -6.59 -15.30 1.14
CA CYS A 147 -5.21 -15.16 1.65
C CYS A 147 -4.41 -16.44 1.42
N TRP A 148 -4.92 -17.60 1.86
CA TRP A 148 -4.15 -18.83 1.85
C TRP A 148 -4.15 -19.55 0.50
N LYS A 149 -5.29 -19.60 -0.19
CA LYS A 149 -5.43 -20.40 -1.41
C LYS A 149 -5.07 -19.64 -2.67
N TYR A 150 -5.20 -18.31 -2.68
CA TYR A 150 -4.94 -17.50 -3.87
C TYR A 150 -3.71 -16.60 -3.70
N LEU A 151 -3.69 -15.71 -2.70
CA LEU A 151 -2.61 -14.71 -2.56
C LEU A 151 -1.22 -15.34 -2.39
N ILE A 152 -1.07 -16.33 -1.51
CA ILE A 152 0.22 -17.01 -1.29
C ILE A 152 0.78 -17.65 -2.57
N PRO A 153 0.07 -18.57 -3.27
CA PRO A 153 0.63 -19.19 -4.46
C PRO A 153 0.87 -18.19 -5.60
N TYR A 154 0.02 -17.18 -5.77
CA TYR A 154 0.27 -16.13 -6.76
C TYR A 154 1.50 -15.29 -6.42
N ALA A 155 1.74 -14.98 -5.14
CA ALA A 155 2.92 -14.25 -4.70
C ALA A 155 4.21 -15.06 -4.98
N PHE A 156 4.21 -16.36 -4.69
CA PHE A 156 5.35 -17.24 -4.95
C PHE A 156 5.64 -17.37 -6.45
N LEU A 157 4.62 -17.59 -7.28
CA LEU A 157 4.79 -17.66 -8.73
C LEU A 157 5.34 -16.34 -9.29
N ASN A 158 4.80 -15.20 -8.83
CA ASN A 158 5.27 -13.89 -9.27
C ASN A 158 6.73 -13.65 -8.88
N LEU A 159 7.14 -14.04 -7.67
CA LEU A 159 8.53 -13.94 -7.21
C LEU A 159 9.47 -14.73 -8.12
N ILE A 160 9.14 -15.99 -8.43
CA ILE A 160 9.97 -16.85 -9.30
C ILE A 160 10.10 -16.24 -10.69
N ILE A 161 8.99 -15.76 -11.27
CA ILE A 161 8.98 -15.15 -12.61
C ILE A 161 9.86 -13.89 -12.63
N ILE A 162 9.71 -12.99 -11.66
CA ILE A 162 10.54 -11.78 -11.55
C ILE A 162 12.02 -12.15 -11.37
N GLY A 163 12.32 -13.16 -10.54
CA GLY A 163 13.68 -13.66 -10.33
C GLY A 163 14.31 -14.14 -11.64
N ILE A 164 13.60 -14.95 -12.44
CA ILE A 164 14.08 -15.43 -13.73
C ILE A 164 14.32 -14.27 -14.71
N ILE A 165 13.38 -13.33 -14.81
CA ILE A 165 13.49 -12.19 -15.73
C ILE A 165 14.64 -11.27 -15.32
N SER A 166 14.94 -11.14 -14.02
CA SER A 166 16.04 -10.29 -13.55
C SER A 166 17.44 -10.84 -13.85
N ILE A 167 17.56 -12.15 -14.05
CA ILE A 167 18.83 -12.82 -14.34
C ILE A 167 19.13 -12.81 -15.85
N LEU A 168 18.10 -12.67 -16.69
CA LEU A 168 18.17 -12.69 -18.15
C LEU A 168 18.36 -11.29 -18.74
#